data_AF-A0A2X3K6Z1-F1
#
_entry.id   AF-A0A2X3K6Z1-F1
#
_cell.length_a   1.000
_cell.length_b   1.000
_cell.length_c   1.000
_cell.angle_alpha   90.00
_cell.angle_beta   90.00
_cell.angle_gamma   90.00
#
_symmetry.space_group_name_H-M   'P 1'
#
loop_
_entity.id
_entity.type
_entity.pdbx_description
1 polymer ?
#
loop_
_entity_poly.entity_id
_entity_poly.type
_entity_poly.pdbx_seq_one_letter_code
_entity_poly.pdbx_strand_id
1 'polypeptide(L)' 'MEDYDRIRNDIEAVLPEFADYNQRIRHPGGFHLINAAAERRWMTPSGKANFITSKGLLERSLFSV' A
#
# COMPACT_ATOMS: atom_id res chain seq x y z
N MET A 1 25.72 3.43 11.02
CA MET A 1 24.63 2.45 10.86
C MET A 1 23.56 2.86 11.85
N GLU A 2 22.44 3.36 11.36
CA GLU A 2 21.40 3.94 12.21
C GLU A 2 20.49 2.85 12.80
N ASP A 3 20.03 3.09 14.02
CA ASP A 3 19.11 2.20 14.72
C ASP A 3 17.67 2.41 14.22
N TYR A 4 17.24 1.52 13.30
CA TYR A 4 15.88 1.51 12.78
C TYR A 4 14.83 1.12 13.82
N ASP A 5 15.21 0.61 14.99
CA ASP A 5 14.26 0.22 16.02
C ASP A 5 13.45 1.42 16.51
N ARG A 6 14.05 2.61 16.56
CA ARG A 6 13.37 3.87 16.95
C ARG A 6 12.22 4.20 16.01
N ILE A 7 12.46 4.17 14.70
CA ILE A 7 11.43 4.44 13.69
C ILE A 7 10.29 3.42 13.81
N ARG A 8 10.61 2.14 14.06
CA ARG A 8 9.60 1.09 14.19
C ARG A 8 8.79 1.22 15.48
N ASN A 9 9.41 1.64 16.57
CA ASN A 9 8.70 1.97 17.81
C ASN A 9 7.74 3.14 17.59
N ASP A 10 8.17 4.18 16.87
CA ASP A 10 7.31 5.33 16.54
C ASP A 10 6.12 4.91 15.66
N ILE A 11 6.33 4.00 14.69
CA ILE A 11 5.26 3.43 13.86
C ILE A 11 4.26 2.65 14.72
N GLU A 12 4.74 1.74 15.56
CA GLU A 12 3.91 0.91 16.43
C GLU A 12 3.11 1.74 17.44
N ALA A 13 3.65 2.88 17.89
CA ALA A 13 2.96 3.78 18.81
C ALA A 13 1.69 4.43 18.22
N VAL A 14 1.61 4.58 16.90
CA VAL A 14 0.47 5.22 16.21
C VAL A 14 -0.42 4.25 15.43
N LEU A 15 0.10 3.08 15.05
CA LEU A 15 -0.60 2.08 14.25
C LEU A 15 -0.64 0.74 14.98
N PRO A 16 -1.76 0.42 15.67
CA PRO A 16 -1.89 -0.82 16.45
C PRO A 16 -1.65 -2.11 15.64
N GLU A 17 -1.88 -2.11 14.33
CA GLU A 17 -1.63 -3.26 13.45
C GLU A 17 -0.13 -3.63 13.33
N PHE A 18 0.75 -2.69 13.71
CA PHE A 18 2.19 -2.88 13.76
C PHE A 18 2.72 -3.32 15.14
N ALA A 19 1.84 -3.78 16.04
CA ALA A 19 2.26 -4.34 17.33
C ALA A 19 3.42 -5.35 17.20
N ASP A 20 4.38 -5.25 18.11
CA ASP A 20 5.64 -5.99 18.17
C ASP A 20 6.47 -5.89 16.88
N TYR A 21 6.51 -4.73 16.22
CA TYR A 21 7.15 -4.55 14.91
C TYR A 21 8.58 -5.11 14.93
N ASN A 22 9.39 -4.63 15.88
CA ASN A 22 10.80 -4.97 16.01
C ASN A 22 11.02 -6.47 16.22
N GLN A 23 10.11 -7.16 16.88
CA GLN A 23 10.20 -8.62 17.07
C GLN A 23 9.80 -9.35 15.79
N ARG A 24 8.67 -8.98 15.19
CA ARG A 24 8.09 -9.65 14.02
C ARG A 24 8.98 -9.51 12.78
N ILE A 25 9.57 -8.35 12.54
CA ILE A 25 10.41 -8.11 11.35
C ILE A 25 11.72 -8.90 11.36
N ARG A 26 12.20 -9.33 12.54
CA ARG A 26 13.44 -10.12 12.69
C ARG A 26 13.26 -11.59 12.34
N HIS A 27 12.03 -12.08 12.26
CA HIS A 27 11.76 -13.43 11.79
C HIS A 27 12.11 -13.52 10.29
N PRO A 28 12.71 -14.61 9.80
CA PRO A 28 12.93 -14.79 8.36
C PRO A 28 11.62 -14.61 7.58
N GLY A 29 11.60 -13.66 6.63
CA GLY A 29 10.40 -13.27 5.89
C GLY A 29 9.56 -12.16 6.54
N GLY A 30 9.89 -11.77 7.77
CA GLY A 30 9.24 -10.69 8.51
C GLY A 30 7.75 -10.96 8.77
N PHE A 31 6.92 -9.94 8.56
CA PHE A 31 5.47 -10.08 8.56
C PHE A 31 4.90 -9.55 7.25
N HIS A 32 3.82 -10.17 6.76
CA HIS A 32 3.22 -9.81 5.50
C HIS A 32 2.21 -8.67 5.66
N LEU A 33 2.35 -7.62 4.84
CA LEU A 33 1.33 -6.60 4.66
C LEU A 33 0.41 -7.03 3.51
N ILE A 34 -0.86 -7.28 3.82
CA ILE A 34 -1.83 -7.76 2.85
C ILE A 34 -2.07 -6.69 1.78
N ASN A 35 -1.79 -7.03 0.53
CA ASN A 35 -2.21 -6.22 -0.61
C ASN A 35 -3.65 -6.57 -1.00
N ALA A 36 -4.62 -5.85 -0.41
CA ALA A 36 -6.04 -6.07 -0.69
C ALA A 36 -6.39 -5.94 -2.19
N ALA A 37 -5.71 -5.06 -2.93
CA ALA A 37 -5.91 -4.91 -4.36
C ALA A 37 -5.46 -6.15 -5.15
N ALA A 38 -4.38 -6.81 -4.74
CA ALA A 38 -3.94 -8.08 -5.34
C ALA A 38 -4.98 -9.20 -5.15
N GLU A 39 -5.73 -9.17 -4.04
CA GLU A 39 -6.83 -10.09 -3.75
C GLU A 39 -8.17 -9.65 -4.38
N ARG A 40 -8.19 -8.56 -5.17
CA ARG A 40 -9.41 -7.93 -5.71
C ARG A 40 -10.43 -7.51 -4.63
N ARG A 41 -9.96 -7.24 -3.41
CA ARG A 41 -10.77 -6.70 -2.31
C ARG A 41 -10.64 -5.18 -2.26
N TRP A 42 -11.70 -4.47 -2.68
CA TRP A 42 -11.72 -3.01 -2.73
C TRP A 42 -12.43 -2.44 -1.50
N MET A 43 -11.70 -1.70 -0.68
CA MET A 43 -12.23 -0.98 0.48
C MET A 43 -12.86 0.36 0.07
N THR A 44 -13.66 0.35 -0.99
CA THR A 44 -14.40 1.51 -1.52
C THR A 44 -15.89 1.37 -1.23
N PRO A 45 -16.68 2.46 -1.17
CA PRO A 45 -18.13 2.35 -0.95
C PRO A 45 -18.86 1.51 -2.01
N SER A 46 -18.33 1.45 -3.24
CA SER A 46 -18.88 0.65 -4.35
C SER A 46 -18.46 -0.82 -4.30
N GLY A 47 -17.48 -1.18 -3.47
CA GLY A 47 -16.84 -2.50 -3.46
C GLY A 47 -16.04 -2.82 -4.73
N LYS A 48 -15.73 -1.82 -5.57
CA LYS A 48 -15.01 -1.96 -6.84
C LYS A 48 -13.81 -1.03 -6.93
N ALA A 49 -12.91 -1.30 -7.87
CA ALA A 49 -11.85 -0.37 -8.25
C ALA A 49 -12.47 0.92 -8.81
N ASN A 50 -12.04 2.07 -8.29
CA ASN A 50 -12.46 3.37 -8.80
C ASN A 50 -11.36 3.92 -9.72
N PHE A 51 -11.76 4.39 -10.91
CA PHE A 51 -10.84 4.96 -11.89
C PHE A 51 -11.03 6.47 -11.95
N ILE A 52 -9.93 7.21 -11.98
CA ILE A 52 -9.91 8.66 -12.20
C ILE A 52 -9.23 8.89 -13.54
N THR A 53 -9.87 9.63 -14.43
CA THR A 53 -9.28 10.03 -15.70
C THR A 53 -8.30 11.17 -15.48
N SER A 54 -7.06 11.02 -15.95
CA SER A 54 -6.11 12.13 -16.02
C SER A 54 -6.52 13.10 -17.13
N LYS A 55 -6.59 14.40 -16.84
CA LYS A 55 -6.71 15.41 -17.89
C LYS A 55 -5.42 15.42 -18.73
N GLY A 56 -5.52 15.06 -20.01
CA GLY A 56 -4.42 15.25 -20.97
C GLY A 56 -3.78 13.99 -21.55
N LEU A 57 -4.19 12.78 -21.16
CA LEU A 57 -3.89 11.58 -21.94
C LEU A 57 -4.84 11.50 -23.13
N LEU A 58 -4.70 12.46 -24.05
CA LEU A 58 -5.13 12.29 -25.43
C LEU A 58 -4.02 11.50 -26.13
N GLU A 59 -3.99 10.18 -25.89
CA GLU A 59 -3.26 9.32 -26.80
C GLU A 59 -3.88 9.52 -28.18
N ARG A 60 -3.09 10.09 -29.09
CA ARG A 60 -3.49 10.57 -30.42
C ARG A 60 -4.58 9.71 -31.06
N SER A 61 -5.79 10.27 -31.18
CA SER A 61 -6.74 9.85 -32.20
C SER A 61 -6.21 10.33 -33.57
N LEU A 62 -5.16 9.69 -34.08
CA LEU A 62 -4.80 9.78 -35.49
C LEU A 62 -5.60 8.73 -36.27
N PHE A 63 -6.91 8.95 -36.38
CA PHE A 63 -7.68 8.42 -37.49
C PHE A 63 -8.56 9.54 -38.02
N SER A 64 -7.93 10.37 -38.86
CA SER A 64 -8.62 11.02 -39.96
C SER A 64 -8.30 10.18 -41.19
N VAL A 65 -9.29 9.42 -41.67
CA VAL A 65 -9.36 8.97 -43.06
C VAL A 65 -10.67 9.52 -43.60
#